data_AF-A0A4X2LR61-F1
#
_entry.id   AF-A0A4X2LR61-F1
#
_cell.length_a   1.000
_cell.length_b   1.000
_cell.length_c   1.000
_cell.angle_alpha   90.00
_cell.angle_beta   90.00
_cell.angle_gamma   90.00
#
_symmetry.space_group_name_H-M   'P 1'
#
loop_
_entity.id
_entity.type
_entity.pdbx_description
1 polymer ?
#
loop_
_entity_poly.entity_id
_entity_poly.type
_entity_poly.pdbx_seq_one_letter_code
_entity_poly.pdbx_strand_id
1 'polypeptide(L)'
;NTLETDSWTDSQIPCGTLLPSGVDLCQVTILPNDEWKRIQDSLDKLSRKAAQLRAEKKAKKEMHLNSQEMVKHWANTYAGMRKQKLKAKEFRAQDEENERRRIDIEEALYRAQERKKAIESAKIYQYYQTDRVKTFHSALLLSKVLKERDAQIQFQKSKVKTDTKWEEQLKQNIEKAFREEQEKADKRRSDRMALANDHLKQYVRSVHLFIFCYKKLEYLMFFYFFKETMENRNIIRAIEEQQREEDDEKIRKFVKAKKGLANIRREKDAETYKLMEERKERIFNFLNELNRKKLDNEDELIARDIAEAEAEKVQAEKEKEERRKAKIKEIEEYRDAVVKYSNKKEHKKQEKKEAEETLKALIKADQLFWKHEKEKQQKADEEKKMTQTFIIQQIAEKKVNLKEQVENDLEYHRETETLALEKEKEFKQYAREVIESESKSTNNIYPLLRAVKFGPGGGRGLPFAERGGIRPSYQSRDFYGTQLPSYASRRPVEGDSIGRTKGRLGFMW
;
A
#
# COMPACT_ATOMS: atom_id res chain seq x y z
N ASN A 1 75.75 -22.63 -1.38
CA ASN A 1 76.08 -22.68 -2.82
C ASN A 1 75.74 -21.36 -3.51
N THR A 2 76.24 -20.25 -3.00
CA THR A 2 76.81 -19.22 -3.87
C THR A 2 78.07 -19.84 -4.46
N LEU A 3 78.09 -20.03 -5.78
CA LEU A 3 79.30 -20.42 -6.51
C LEU A 3 79.96 -19.12 -6.97
N GLU A 4 80.70 -18.48 -6.07
CA GLU A 4 81.68 -17.47 -6.45
C GLU A 4 82.91 -18.22 -6.95
N THR A 5 82.93 -18.50 -8.24
CA THR A 5 84.11 -19.02 -8.94
C THR A 5 84.96 -17.85 -9.38
N ASP A 6 86.02 -17.55 -8.63
CA ASP A 6 87.07 -16.66 -9.08
C ASP A 6 87.67 -17.17 -10.41
N SER A 7 87.74 -16.29 -11.40
CA SER A 7 88.52 -16.49 -12.62
C SER A 7 89.21 -15.19 -13.05
N TRP A 8 90.03 -14.64 -12.16
CA TRP A 8 91.02 -13.63 -12.53
C TRP A 8 92.22 -14.29 -13.22
N THR A 9 92.02 -14.65 -14.50
CA THR A 9 93.09 -15.11 -15.40
C THR A 9 93.54 -13.95 -16.29
N ASP A 10 94.46 -13.14 -15.78
CA ASP A 10 95.58 -12.53 -16.51
C ASP A 10 96.43 -11.77 -15.47
N SER A 11 97.64 -12.21 -15.09
CA SER A 11 98.78 -12.66 -15.90
C SER A 11 99.37 -11.60 -16.84
N GLN A 12 99.18 -10.31 -16.53
CA GLN A 12 100.18 -9.31 -16.92
C GLN A 12 101.43 -9.44 -16.04
N ILE A 13 102.27 -10.39 -16.42
CA ILE A 13 103.68 -10.45 -15.99
C ILE A 13 104.34 -9.15 -16.45
N PRO A 14 104.96 -8.35 -15.55
CA PRO A 14 105.85 -7.27 -15.98
C PRO A 14 107.08 -7.91 -16.62
N CYS A 15 107.06 -8.08 -17.94
CA CYS A 15 108.24 -8.47 -18.71
C CYS A 15 109.19 -7.27 -18.75
N GLY A 16 110.02 -7.17 -17.70
CA GLY A 16 110.89 -6.04 -17.44
C GLY A 16 112.13 -6.53 -16.72
N THR A 17 113.04 -7.15 -17.46
CA THR A 17 114.33 -7.64 -16.98
C THR A 17 115.18 -6.50 -16.41
N LEU A 18 115.03 -6.23 -15.12
CA LEU A 18 115.98 -5.44 -14.35
C LEU A 18 116.90 -6.38 -13.57
N LEU A 19 117.74 -7.10 -14.31
CA LEU A 19 119.02 -7.56 -13.75
C LEU A 19 119.85 -6.29 -13.51
N PRO A 20 120.26 -5.97 -12.27
CA PRO A 20 121.13 -4.83 -12.01
C PRO A 20 122.45 -5.05 -12.75
N SER A 21 122.82 -4.11 -13.62
CA SER A 21 124.04 -4.21 -14.42
C SER A 21 125.28 -4.05 -13.54
N GLY A 22 125.82 -5.15 -13.00
CA GLY A 22 127.01 -5.11 -12.15
C GLY A 22 127.42 -6.39 -11.42
N VAL A 23 127.04 -7.60 -11.90
CA VAL A 23 127.45 -8.86 -11.25
C VAL A 23 127.93 -9.90 -12.28
N ASP A 24 129.14 -10.41 -12.11
CA ASP A 24 129.72 -11.49 -12.92
C ASP A 24 129.03 -12.84 -12.66
N LEU A 25 128.69 -13.57 -13.72
CA LEU A 25 127.90 -14.82 -13.66
C LEU A 25 128.66 -16.04 -13.10
N CYS A 26 129.88 -15.88 -12.60
CA CYS A 26 130.76 -17.00 -12.20
C CYS A 26 130.59 -17.49 -10.75
N GLN A 27 129.58 -17.02 -10.00
CA GLN A 27 129.45 -17.28 -8.54
C GLN A 27 128.17 -18.01 -8.09
N VAL A 28 127.36 -18.60 -8.99
CA VAL A 28 126.10 -19.26 -8.61
C VAL A 28 126.18 -20.80 -8.73
N THR A 29 125.96 -21.48 -7.61
CA THR A 29 125.87 -22.95 -7.53
C THR A 29 124.41 -23.41 -7.61
N ILE A 30 124.10 -24.41 -8.44
CA ILE A 30 122.72 -24.88 -8.69
C ILE A 30 122.44 -26.21 -7.96
N LEU A 31 121.30 -26.31 -7.27
CA LEU A 31 120.88 -27.50 -6.51
C LEU A 31 120.02 -28.47 -7.36
N PRO A 32 120.19 -29.80 -7.28
CA PRO A 32 119.36 -30.77 -8.02
C PRO A 32 117.88 -30.85 -7.58
N ASN A 33 116.99 -31.13 -8.53
CA ASN A 33 115.52 -31.15 -8.34
C ASN A 33 115.03 -32.29 -7.41
N ASP A 34 115.68 -33.45 -7.40
CA ASP A 34 115.21 -34.59 -6.60
C ASP A 34 115.47 -34.38 -5.09
N GLU A 35 116.55 -33.68 -4.76
CA GLU A 35 116.83 -33.19 -3.40
C GLU A 35 115.76 -32.20 -2.94
N TRP A 36 115.37 -31.26 -3.81
CA TRP A 36 114.27 -30.32 -3.55
C TRP A 36 112.94 -31.05 -3.26
N LYS A 37 112.55 -32.02 -4.10
CA LYS A 37 111.33 -32.81 -3.89
C LYS A 37 111.36 -33.61 -2.59
N ARG A 38 112.50 -34.25 -2.25
CA ARG A 38 112.64 -35.00 -0.99
C ARG A 38 112.46 -34.09 0.23
N ILE A 39 113.06 -32.90 0.20
CA ILE A 39 112.91 -31.90 1.26
C ILE A 39 111.43 -31.49 1.38
N GLN A 40 110.78 -31.15 0.25
CA GLN A 40 109.37 -30.79 0.20
C GLN A 40 108.45 -31.90 0.77
N ASP A 41 108.63 -33.16 0.33
CA ASP A 41 107.87 -34.32 0.82
C ASP A 41 108.07 -34.59 2.32
N SER A 42 109.28 -34.33 2.84
CA SER A 42 109.58 -34.50 4.27
C SER A 42 108.85 -33.49 5.14
N LEU A 43 108.77 -32.23 4.70
CA LEU A 43 108.07 -31.13 5.36
C LEU A 43 106.54 -31.32 5.27
N ASP A 44 106.04 -31.79 4.13
CA ASP A 44 104.61 -32.04 3.88
C ASP A 44 104.03 -33.22 4.68
N LYS A 45 104.84 -34.12 5.23
CA LYS A 45 104.39 -35.39 5.85
C LYS A 45 103.35 -35.18 6.96
N LEU A 46 103.49 -34.13 7.77
CA LEU A 46 102.51 -33.78 8.80
C LEU A 46 101.25 -33.14 8.21
N SER A 47 101.40 -32.30 7.18
CA SER A 47 100.30 -31.68 6.45
C SER A 47 99.40 -32.74 5.79
N ARG A 48 99.99 -33.75 5.14
CA ARG A 48 99.29 -34.88 4.51
C ARG A 48 98.52 -35.72 5.53
N LYS A 49 99.10 -36.04 6.70
CA LYS A 49 98.39 -36.73 7.79
C LYS A 49 97.23 -35.91 8.35
N ALA A 50 97.41 -34.60 8.51
CA ALA A 50 96.34 -33.71 8.95
C ALA A 50 95.22 -33.59 7.90
N ALA A 51 95.56 -33.59 6.61
CA ALA A 51 94.61 -33.61 5.50
C ALA A 51 93.81 -34.93 5.46
N GLN A 52 94.46 -36.08 5.64
CA GLN A 52 93.81 -37.39 5.75
C GLN A 52 92.78 -37.42 6.89
N LEU A 53 93.16 -37.01 8.11
CA LEU A 53 92.23 -36.95 9.25
C LEU A 53 91.08 -35.96 9.05
N ARG A 54 91.29 -34.85 8.31
CA ARG A 54 90.21 -33.93 7.92
C ARG A 54 89.27 -34.57 6.89
N ALA A 55 89.82 -35.28 5.90
CA ALA A 55 89.05 -36.01 4.90
C ALA A 55 88.21 -37.13 5.52
N GLU A 56 88.78 -37.93 6.43
CA GLU A 56 88.03 -38.94 7.20
C GLU A 56 86.91 -38.34 8.05
N LYS A 57 87.17 -37.22 8.74
CA LYS A 57 86.14 -36.50 9.51
C LYS A 57 85.05 -35.92 8.60
N LYS A 58 85.40 -35.46 7.40
CA LYS A 58 84.45 -34.98 6.39
C LYS A 58 83.59 -36.14 5.86
N ALA A 59 84.21 -37.24 5.43
CA ALA A 59 83.51 -38.45 4.98
C ALA A 59 82.58 -39.04 6.05
N LYS A 60 83.00 -39.08 7.32
CA LYS A 60 82.13 -39.52 8.43
C LYS A 60 80.94 -38.58 8.65
N LYS A 61 81.10 -37.27 8.49
CA LYS A 61 79.98 -36.31 8.53
C LYS A 61 79.05 -36.49 7.34
N GLU A 62 79.58 -36.68 6.14
CA GLU A 62 78.80 -36.93 4.91
C GLU A 62 78.00 -38.24 5.03
N MET A 63 78.62 -39.34 5.46
CA MET A 63 77.92 -40.60 5.74
C MET A 63 76.83 -40.44 6.82
N HIS A 64 77.06 -39.63 7.85
CA HIS A 64 76.05 -39.34 8.87
C HIS A 64 74.88 -38.52 8.31
N LEU A 65 75.15 -37.51 7.47
CA LEU A 65 74.10 -36.74 6.79
C LEU A 65 73.27 -37.62 5.84
N ASN A 66 73.93 -38.44 5.03
CA ASN A 66 73.26 -39.41 4.15
C ASN A 66 72.38 -40.38 4.95
N SER A 67 72.87 -40.86 6.10
CA SER A 67 72.08 -41.70 7.01
C SER A 67 70.88 -40.97 7.60
N GLN A 68 71.04 -39.72 8.04
CA GLN A 68 69.90 -38.89 8.49
C GLN A 68 68.87 -38.66 7.38
N GLU A 69 69.31 -38.46 6.14
CA GLU A 69 68.42 -38.29 4.99
C GLU A 69 67.63 -39.56 4.69
N MET A 70 68.27 -40.73 4.66
CA MET A 70 67.56 -42.00 4.54
C MET A 70 66.51 -42.20 5.65
N VAL A 71 66.86 -41.90 6.90
CA VAL A 71 65.94 -42.02 8.05
C VAL A 71 64.75 -41.04 7.96
N LYS A 72 64.86 -39.87 7.31
CA LYS A 72 63.70 -38.97 7.08
C LYS A 72 62.62 -39.63 6.22
N HIS A 73 62.99 -40.56 5.34
CA HIS A 73 62.08 -41.27 4.45
C HIS A 73 61.53 -42.58 5.05
N TRP A 74 62.04 -43.01 6.21
CA TRP A 74 61.55 -44.22 6.89
C TRP A 74 60.23 -43.96 7.62
N ALA A 75 59.13 -44.45 7.05
CA ALA A 75 57.78 -44.29 7.61
C ALA A 75 57.65 -44.85 9.05
N ASN A 76 58.35 -45.94 9.36
CA ASN A 76 58.21 -46.70 10.61
C ASN A 76 59.02 -46.13 11.78
N THR A 77 59.76 -45.02 11.61
CA THR A 77 60.40 -44.32 12.73
C THR A 77 59.34 -43.72 13.66
N TYR A 78 59.56 -43.69 14.97
CA TYR A 78 58.61 -43.13 15.95
C TYR A 78 58.14 -41.70 15.59
N ALA A 79 59.05 -40.85 15.09
CA ALA A 79 58.71 -39.51 14.59
C ALA A 79 57.86 -39.54 13.30
N GLY A 80 58.08 -40.51 12.41
CA GLY A 80 57.28 -40.73 11.20
C GLY A 80 55.85 -41.18 11.55
N MET A 81 55.72 -42.21 12.39
CA MET A 81 54.43 -42.69 12.89
C MET A 81 53.67 -41.59 13.67
N ARG A 82 54.36 -40.76 14.48
CA ARG A 82 53.72 -39.61 15.15
C ARG A 82 53.19 -38.59 14.13
N LYS A 83 53.95 -38.26 13.09
CA LYS A 83 53.48 -37.38 12.00
C LYS A 83 52.29 -37.98 11.24
N GLN A 84 52.30 -39.28 10.95
CA GLN A 84 51.15 -39.96 10.34
C GLN A 84 49.91 -39.92 11.24
N LYS A 85 50.04 -40.19 12.55
CA LYS A 85 48.92 -40.10 13.51
C LYS A 85 48.36 -38.68 13.64
N LEU A 86 49.20 -37.64 13.55
CA LEU A 86 48.77 -36.25 13.52
C LEU A 86 48.00 -35.94 12.23
N LYS A 87 48.57 -36.26 11.06
CA LYS A 87 47.89 -36.10 9.76
C LYS A 87 46.56 -36.84 9.67
N ALA A 88 46.49 -38.07 10.21
CA ALA A 88 45.25 -38.85 10.27
C ALA A 88 44.26 -38.35 11.34
N LYS A 89 44.68 -37.49 12.27
CA LYS A 89 43.77 -36.75 13.17
C LYS A 89 43.29 -35.46 12.52
N GLU A 90 44.18 -34.73 11.84
CA GLU A 90 43.86 -33.53 11.05
C GLU A 90 42.84 -33.86 9.95
N PHE A 91 43.07 -34.94 9.18
CA PHE A 91 42.15 -35.40 8.13
C PHE A 91 40.76 -35.75 8.70
N ARG A 92 40.69 -36.53 9.80
CA ARG A 92 39.40 -36.84 10.46
C ARG A 92 38.70 -35.59 11.01
N ALA A 93 39.44 -34.66 11.60
CA ALA A 93 38.86 -33.41 12.08
C ALA A 93 38.33 -32.55 10.91
N GLN A 94 39.01 -32.57 9.77
CA GLN A 94 38.57 -31.89 8.55
C GLN A 94 37.33 -32.57 7.93
N ASP A 95 37.26 -33.90 7.92
CA ASP A 95 36.07 -34.64 7.49
C ASP A 95 34.87 -34.38 8.43
N GLU A 96 35.09 -34.42 9.75
CA GLU A 96 34.07 -34.08 10.76
C GLU A 96 33.58 -32.63 10.62
N GLU A 97 34.47 -31.68 10.31
CA GLU A 97 34.09 -30.28 10.08
C GLU A 97 33.35 -30.11 8.73
N ASN A 98 33.79 -30.82 7.68
CA ASN A 98 33.10 -30.82 6.39
C ASN A 98 31.68 -31.38 6.52
N GLU A 99 31.47 -32.44 7.30
CA GLU A 99 30.13 -33.01 7.52
C GLU A 99 29.23 -32.06 8.33
N ARG A 100 29.78 -31.37 9.35
CA ARG A 100 29.04 -30.30 10.05
C ARG A 100 28.63 -29.17 9.10
N ARG A 101 29.56 -28.70 8.25
CA ARG A 101 29.26 -27.68 7.23
C ARG A 101 28.20 -28.16 6.24
N ARG A 102 28.18 -29.44 5.87
CA ARG A 102 27.12 -30.02 5.03
C ARG A 102 25.78 -29.99 5.74
N ILE A 103 25.71 -30.40 7.01
CA ILE A 103 24.49 -30.33 7.83
C ILE A 103 24.01 -28.87 7.95
N ASP A 104 24.90 -27.91 8.23
CA ASP A 104 24.56 -26.49 8.30
C ASP A 104 23.97 -25.96 6.97
N ILE A 105 24.51 -26.39 5.83
CA ILE A 105 24.01 -26.04 4.49
C ILE A 105 22.64 -26.70 4.24
N GLU A 106 22.48 -27.98 4.58
CA GLU A 106 21.22 -28.72 4.41
C GLU A 106 20.10 -28.15 5.29
N GLU A 107 20.40 -27.80 6.56
CA GLU A 107 19.49 -27.07 7.44
C GLU A 107 19.17 -25.66 6.94
N ALA A 108 20.16 -24.90 6.46
CA ALA A 108 19.94 -23.58 5.90
C ALA A 108 19.02 -23.64 4.66
N LEU A 109 19.20 -24.64 3.79
CA LEU A 109 18.32 -24.90 2.65
C LEU A 109 16.91 -25.30 3.11
N TYR A 110 16.76 -26.17 4.10
CA TYR A 110 15.46 -26.56 4.65
C TYR A 110 14.71 -25.35 5.24
N ARG A 111 15.35 -24.58 6.12
CA ARG A 111 14.77 -23.37 6.72
C ARG A 111 14.45 -22.31 5.66
N ALA A 112 15.26 -22.18 4.61
CA ALA A 112 14.97 -21.31 3.47
C ALA A 112 13.76 -21.79 2.66
N GLN A 113 13.58 -23.11 2.48
CA GLN A 113 12.38 -23.68 1.85
C GLN A 113 11.13 -23.47 2.71
N GLU A 114 11.19 -23.66 4.02
CA GLU A 114 10.07 -23.38 4.94
C GLU A 114 9.70 -21.90 4.91
N ARG A 115 10.69 -21.00 5.00
CA ARG A 115 10.48 -19.56 4.86
C ARG A 115 9.86 -19.22 3.51
N LYS A 116 10.31 -19.84 2.41
CA LYS A 116 9.73 -19.67 1.07
C LYS A 116 8.26 -20.11 1.04
N LYS A 117 7.94 -21.30 1.54
CA LYS A 117 6.57 -21.82 1.65
C LYS A 117 5.68 -20.88 2.47
N ALA A 118 6.16 -20.40 3.62
CA ALA A 118 5.41 -19.46 4.46
C ALA A 118 5.14 -18.12 3.76
N ILE A 119 6.13 -17.58 3.03
CA ILE A 119 5.98 -16.37 2.20
C ILE A 119 4.99 -16.61 1.06
N GLU A 120 5.04 -17.77 0.39
CA GLU A 120 4.10 -18.14 -0.68
C GLU A 120 2.67 -18.29 -0.15
N SER A 121 2.47 -18.97 0.98
CA SER A 121 1.17 -19.06 1.65
C SER A 121 0.63 -17.69 2.06
N ALA A 122 1.48 -16.80 2.59
CA ALA A 122 1.10 -15.44 2.94
C ALA A 122 0.73 -14.60 1.70
N LYS A 123 1.47 -14.74 0.59
CA LYS A 123 1.16 -14.09 -0.70
C LYS A 123 -0.20 -14.54 -1.24
N ILE A 124 -0.47 -15.85 -1.25
CA ILE A 124 -1.77 -16.41 -1.68
C ILE A 124 -2.91 -15.87 -0.80
N TYR A 125 -2.71 -15.86 0.52
CA TYR A 125 -3.69 -15.30 1.45
C TYR A 125 -3.96 -13.82 1.18
N GLN A 126 -2.91 -12.99 1.04
CA GLN A 126 -3.04 -11.56 0.72
C GLN A 126 -3.77 -11.34 -0.63
N TYR A 127 -3.45 -12.13 -1.65
CA TYR A 127 -4.10 -12.08 -2.96
C TYR A 127 -5.60 -12.37 -2.85
N TYR A 128 -6.00 -13.43 -2.14
CA TYR A 128 -7.41 -13.75 -1.87
C TYR A 128 -8.11 -12.73 -0.98
N GLN A 129 -7.38 -11.99 -0.15
CA GLN A 129 -7.94 -10.89 0.63
C GLN A 129 -8.22 -9.62 -0.19
N THR A 130 -7.76 -9.50 -1.43
CA THR A 130 -8.08 -8.34 -2.29
C THR A 130 -9.56 -8.31 -2.67
N ASP A 131 -10.16 -7.12 -2.70
CA ASP A 131 -11.57 -6.94 -3.08
C ASP A 131 -11.87 -7.41 -4.50
N ARG A 132 -10.87 -7.33 -5.39
CA ARG A 132 -10.94 -7.81 -6.78
C ARG A 132 -11.18 -9.32 -6.82
N VAL A 133 -10.40 -10.09 -6.06
CA VAL A 133 -10.54 -11.55 -5.98
C VAL A 133 -11.79 -11.94 -5.19
N LYS A 134 -12.10 -11.28 -4.07
CA LYS A 134 -13.35 -11.50 -3.30
C LYS A 134 -14.61 -11.32 -4.16
N THR A 135 -14.65 -10.28 -4.99
CA THR A 135 -15.77 -10.02 -5.91
C THR A 135 -15.87 -11.07 -7.01
N PHE A 136 -14.73 -11.62 -7.45
CA PHE A 136 -14.70 -12.72 -8.42
C PHE A 136 -15.11 -14.06 -7.80
N HIS A 137 -14.67 -14.36 -6.57
CA HIS A 137 -15.05 -15.56 -5.83
C HIS A 137 -16.53 -15.57 -5.42
N SER A 138 -17.13 -14.42 -5.10
CA SER A 138 -18.57 -14.35 -4.86
C SER A 138 -19.38 -14.56 -6.15
N ALA A 139 -18.88 -14.11 -7.30
CA ALA A 139 -19.45 -14.43 -8.61
C ALA A 139 -19.29 -15.92 -8.99
N LEU A 140 -18.17 -16.55 -8.63
CA LEU A 140 -17.94 -17.98 -8.78
C LEU A 140 -18.87 -18.83 -7.92
N LEU A 141 -19.10 -18.41 -6.67
CA LEU A 141 -20.09 -19.05 -5.81
C LEU A 141 -21.50 -18.94 -6.44
N LEU A 142 -21.85 -17.77 -6.98
CA LEU A 142 -23.13 -17.58 -7.65
C LEU A 142 -23.29 -18.46 -8.90
N SER A 143 -22.26 -18.65 -9.73
CA SER A 143 -22.35 -19.56 -10.88
C SER A 143 -22.56 -21.02 -10.45
N LYS A 144 -21.93 -21.46 -9.35
CA LYS A 144 -22.15 -22.79 -8.76
C LYS A 144 -23.56 -22.96 -8.22
N VAL A 145 -24.07 -21.99 -7.48
CA VAL A 145 -25.48 -22.00 -7.00
C VAL A 145 -26.48 -22.03 -8.16
N LEU A 146 -26.19 -21.34 -9.27
CA LEU A 146 -27.03 -21.39 -10.48
C LEU A 146 -26.98 -22.77 -11.16
N LYS A 147 -25.81 -23.43 -11.21
CA LYS A 147 -25.69 -24.82 -11.69
C LYS A 147 -26.53 -25.79 -10.85
N GLU A 148 -26.44 -25.69 -9.53
CA GLU A 148 -27.23 -26.52 -8.60
C GLU A 148 -28.73 -26.26 -8.74
N ARG A 149 -29.13 -24.99 -8.89
CA ARG A 149 -30.51 -24.60 -9.17
C ARG A 149 -31.05 -25.22 -10.47
N ASP A 150 -30.26 -25.19 -11.55
CA ASP A 150 -30.66 -25.82 -12.81
C ASP A 150 -30.81 -27.34 -12.67
N ALA A 151 -29.91 -27.99 -11.92
CA ALA A 151 -30.04 -29.42 -11.60
C ALA A 151 -31.30 -29.72 -10.77
N GLN A 152 -31.64 -28.90 -9.77
CA GLN A 152 -32.89 -29.01 -9.01
C GLN A 152 -34.12 -28.82 -9.89
N ILE A 153 -34.10 -27.86 -10.83
CA ILE A 153 -35.19 -27.62 -11.79
C ILE A 153 -35.37 -28.84 -12.72
N GLN A 154 -34.28 -29.45 -13.20
CA GLN A 154 -34.36 -30.67 -14.01
C GLN A 154 -34.89 -31.86 -13.22
N PHE A 155 -34.44 -32.03 -11.97
CA PHE A 155 -34.96 -33.06 -11.06
C PHE A 155 -36.47 -32.90 -10.81
N GLN A 156 -36.92 -31.68 -10.51
CA GLN A 156 -38.35 -31.39 -10.32
C GLN A 156 -39.15 -31.64 -11.61
N LYS A 157 -38.62 -31.28 -12.78
CA LYS A 157 -39.24 -31.62 -14.08
C LYS A 157 -39.32 -33.13 -14.31
N SER A 158 -38.31 -33.91 -13.91
CA SER A 158 -38.39 -35.38 -14.02
C SER A 158 -39.44 -35.98 -13.07
N LYS A 159 -39.57 -35.44 -11.86
CA LYS A 159 -40.60 -35.87 -10.90
C LYS A 159 -42.01 -35.56 -11.40
N VAL A 160 -42.28 -34.35 -11.87
CA VAL A 160 -43.59 -34.01 -12.47
C VAL A 160 -43.90 -34.91 -13.67
N LYS A 161 -42.90 -35.27 -14.50
CA LYS A 161 -43.07 -36.23 -15.60
C LYS A 161 -43.37 -37.67 -15.15
N THR A 162 -42.93 -38.11 -13.98
CA THR A 162 -43.32 -39.42 -13.43
C THR A 162 -44.73 -39.37 -12.85
N ASP A 163 -45.06 -38.28 -12.16
CA ASP A 163 -46.37 -38.08 -11.54
C ASP A 163 -47.47 -38.01 -12.63
N THR A 164 -47.27 -37.24 -13.72
CA THR A 164 -48.23 -37.19 -14.84
C THR A 164 -48.39 -38.54 -15.55
N LYS A 165 -47.32 -39.33 -15.71
CA LYS A 165 -47.42 -40.68 -16.28
C LYS A 165 -48.22 -41.63 -15.39
N TRP A 166 -48.07 -41.50 -14.07
CA TRP A 166 -48.85 -42.27 -13.11
C TRP A 166 -50.32 -41.87 -13.12
N GLU A 167 -50.64 -40.57 -13.23
CA GLU A 167 -52.00 -40.08 -13.43
C GLU A 167 -52.64 -40.57 -14.74
N GLU A 168 -51.88 -40.61 -15.84
CA GLU A 168 -52.34 -41.16 -17.12
C GLU A 168 -52.65 -42.67 -17.02
N GLN A 169 -51.78 -43.44 -16.37
CA GLN A 169 -52.03 -44.86 -16.09
C GLN A 169 -53.25 -45.06 -15.18
N LEU A 170 -53.43 -44.22 -14.16
CA LEU A 170 -54.59 -44.28 -13.27
C LEU A 170 -55.88 -43.98 -14.03
N LYS A 171 -55.90 -42.96 -14.91
CA LYS A 171 -57.04 -42.65 -15.78
C LYS A 171 -57.39 -43.83 -16.69
N GLN A 172 -56.39 -44.44 -17.35
CA GLN A 172 -56.60 -45.62 -18.20
C GLN A 172 -57.17 -46.82 -17.42
N ASN A 173 -56.71 -47.04 -16.18
CA ASN A 173 -57.23 -48.11 -15.31
C ASN A 173 -58.68 -47.83 -14.86
N ILE A 174 -59.02 -46.59 -14.50
CA ILE A 174 -60.38 -46.19 -14.15
C ILE A 174 -61.32 -46.33 -15.36
N GLU A 175 -60.90 -45.87 -16.53
CA GLU A 175 -61.68 -45.98 -17.77
C GLU A 175 -61.92 -47.45 -18.16
N LYS A 176 -60.91 -48.30 -17.99
CA LYS A 176 -61.06 -49.76 -18.20
C LYS A 176 -62.03 -50.37 -17.20
N ALA A 177 -61.89 -50.08 -15.90
CA ALA A 177 -62.81 -50.57 -14.87
C ALA A 177 -64.25 -50.10 -15.10
N PHE A 178 -64.44 -48.87 -15.58
CA PHE A 178 -65.75 -48.33 -15.95
C PHE A 178 -66.35 -49.07 -17.16
N ARG A 179 -65.57 -49.33 -18.21
CA ARG A 179 -66.02 -50.19 -19.34
C ARG A 179 -66.41 -51.58 -18.88
N GLU A 180 -65.58 -52.23 -18.06
CA GLU A 180 -65.88 -53.58 -17.53
C GLU A 180 -67.16 -53.59 -16.68
N GLU A 181 -67.45 -52.54 -15.91
CA GLU A 181 -68.69 -52.44 -15.13
C GLU A 181 -69.91 -52.10 -16.01
N GLN A 182 -69.75 -51.31 -17.08
CA GLN A 182 -70.77 -51.11 -18.10
C GLN A 182 -71.11 -52.43 -18.80
N GLU A 183 -70.12 -53.19 -19.28
CA GLU A 183 -70.31 -54.50 -19.89
C GLU A 183 -71.01 -55.49 -18.95
N LYS A 184 -70.63 -55.52 -17.66
CA LYS A 184 -71.32 -56.31 -16.62
C LYS A 184 -72.74 -55.81 -16.37
N ALA A 185 -73.00 -54.50 -16.41
CA ALA A 185 -74.32 -53.92 -16.24
C ALA A 185 -75.24 -54.25 -17.43
N ASP A 186 -74.72 -54.16 -18.66
CA ASP A 186 -75.44 -54.49 -19.88
C ASP A 186 -75.68 -55.99 -20.03
N LYS A 187 -74.72 -56.84 -19.62
CA LYS A 187 -74.96 -58.28 -19.49
C LYS A 187 -76.08 -58.55 -18.47
N ARG A 188 -76.03 -57.97 -17.26
CA ARG A 188 -77.11 -58.05 -16.26
C ARG A 188 -78.44 -57.46 -16.74
N ARG A 189 -78.46 -56.54 -17.71
CA ARG A 189 -79.70 -56.05 -18.35
C ARG A 189 -80.21 -57.06 -19.37
N SER A 190 -79.33 -57.59 -20.21
CA SER A 190 -79.63 -58.62 -21.20
C SER A 190 -80.19 -59.89 -20.54
N ASP A 191 -79.54 -60.40 -19.48
CA ASP A 191 -79.99 -61.55 -18.70
C ASP A 191 -81.37 -61.30 -18.06
N ARG A 192 -81.61 -60.08 -17.54
CA ARG A 192 -82.93 -59.68 -17.01
C ARG A 192 -84.00 -59.56 -18.10
N MET A 193 -83.65 -59.06 -19.28
CA MET A 193 -84.56 -59.02 -20.43
C MET A 193 -84.86 -60.41 -20.97
N ALA A 194 -83.90 -61.33 -20.98
CA ALA A 194 -84.11 -62.73 -21.35
C ALA A 194 -85.08 -63.40 -20.37
N LEU A 195 -84.81 -63.31 -19.06
CA LEU A 195 -85.69 -63.83 -18.01
C LEU A 195 -87.11 -63.23 -18.08
N ALA A 196 -87.22 -61.91 -18.29
CA ALA A 196 -88.52 -61.24 -18.43
C ALA A 196 -89.28 -61.69 -19.68
N ASN A 197 -88.59 -61.92 -20.81
CA ASN A 197 -89.19 -62.48 -22.02
C ASN A 197 -89.67 -63.92 -21.82
N ASP A 198 -88.93 -64.75 -21.08
CA ASP A 198 -89.33 -66.14 -20.81
C ASP A 198 -90.49 -66.20 -19.81
N HIS A 199 -90.49 -65.36 -18.77
CA HIS A 199 -91.65 -65.15 -17.91
C HIS A 199 -92.86 -64.65 -18.70
N LEU A 200 -92.68 -63.73 -19.66
CA LEU A 200 -93.76 -63.24 -20.52
C LEU A 200 -94.32 -64.36 -21.40
N LYS A 201 -93.47 -65.22 -22.00
CA LYS A 201 -93.94 -66.41 -22.74
C LYS A 201 -94.75 -67.36 -21.85
N GLN A 202 -94.32 -67.57 -20.60
CA GLN A 202 -95.02 -68.42 -19.63
C GLN A 202 -96.35 -67.79 -19.20
N TYR A 203 -96.38 -66.48 -18.94
CA TYR A 203 -97.60 -65.74 -18.60
C TYR A 203 -98.58 -65.69 -19.77
N VAL A 204 -98.13 -65.43 -21.00
CA VAL A 204 -98.97 -65.48 -22.20
C VAL A 204 -99.55 -66.87 -22.42
N ARG A 205 -98.78 -67.96 -22.19
CA ARG A 205 -99.35 -69.32 -22.14
C ARG A 205 -100.42 -69.46 -21.07
N SER A 206 -100.12 -69.09 -19.83
CA SER A 206 -101.04 -69.20 -18.69
C SER A 206 -102.33 -68.40 -18.90
N VAL A 207 -102.22 -67.16 -19.35
CA VAL A 207 -103.35 -66.27 -19.65
C VAL A 207 -104.12 -66.71 -20.90
N HIS A 208 -103.48 -67.30 -21.91
CA HIS A 208 -104.21 -67.91 -23.02
C HIS A 208 -105.09 -69.08 -22.53
N LEU A 209 -104.59 -69.92 -21.62
CA LEU A 209 -105.39 -70.93 -20.92
C LEU A 209 -106.45 -70.29 -19.99
N PHE A 210 -106.13 -69.21 -19.29
CA PHE A 210 -107.03 -68.59 -18.32
C PHE A 210 -108.16 -67.82 -18.99
N ILE A 211 -107.91 -67.03 -20.05
CA ILE A 211 -108.94 -66.35 -20.86
C ILE A 211 -109.88 -67.37 -21.52
N PHE A 212 -109.35 -68.51 -21.97
CA PHE A 212 -110.16 -69.63 -22.46
C PHE A 212 -111.14 -70.15 -21.39
N CYS A 213 -110.71 -70.19 -20.11
CA CYS A 213 -111.60 -70.45 -18.97
C CYS A 213 -112.47 -69.26 -18.54
N TYR A 214 -112.00 -68.01 -18.65
CA TYR A 214 -112.68 -66.84 -18.08
C TYR A 214 -113.76 -66.27 -19.00
N LYS A 215 -113.61 -66.38 -20.33
CA LYS A 215 -114.74 -66.16 -21.26
C LYS A 215 -115.92 -67.10 -20.98
N LYS A 216 -115.68 -68.23 -20.30
CA LYS A 216 -116.72 -69.17 -19.83
C LYS A 216 -117.40 -68.71 -18.53
N LEU A 217 -116.82 -67.75 -17.81
CA LEU A 217 -117.26 -67.26 -16.49
C LEU A 217 -117.78 -65.81 -16.51
N GLU A 218 -117.25 -64.91 -17.34
CA GLU A 218 -117.74 -63.53 -17.44
C GLU A 218 -119.21 -63.45 -17.89
N TYR A 219 -119.67 -64.43 -18.66
CA TYR A 219 -121.08 -64.63 -19.00
C TYR A 219 -122.00 -64.78 -17.77
N LEU A 220 -121.47 -65.07 -16.57
CA LEU A 220 -122.27 -65.24 -15.34
C LEU A 220 -122.28 -64.02 -14.40
N MET A 221 -121.25 -63.16 -14.39
CA MET A 221 -121.02 -62.25 -13.24
C MET A 221 -121.47 -60.80 -13.45
N PHE A 222 -121.57 -60.30 -14.69
CA PHE A 222 -121.95 -58.90 -14.99
C PHE A 222 -123.36 -58.52 -14.45
N PHE A 223 -124.17 -59.51 -14.09
CA PHE A 223 -125.55 -59.36 -13.63
C PHE A 223 -125.72 -58.67 -12.25
N TYR A 224 -124.68 -58.52 -11.41
CA TYR A 224 -124.89 -58.34 -9.96
C TYR A 224 -124.51 -56.98 -9.29
N PHE A 225 -123.60 -56.16 -9.84
CA PHE A 225 -122.90 -55.12 -9.02
C PHE A 225 -123.36 -53.64 -9.14
N PHE A 226 -124.37 -53.30 -9.94
CA PHE A 226 -124.72 -51.90 -10.27
C PHE A 226 -125.31 -51.03 -9.11
N LYS A 227 -125.15 -51.39 -7.83
CA LYS A 227 -126.07 -50.93 -6.75
C LYS A 227 -125.49 -50.08 -5.59
N GLU A 228 -124.18 -49.91 -5.45
CA GLU A 228 -123.56 -49.46 -4.17
C GLU A 228 -122.83 -48.09 -4.21
N THR A 229 -122.87 -47.39 -5.35
CA THR A 229 -122.10 -46.17 -5.72
C THR A 229 -121.91 -45.00 -4.73
N MET A 230 -122.98 -44.20 -4.57
CA MET A 230 -122.96 -42.72 -4.72
C MET A 230 -122.15 -41.79 -3.77
N GLU A 231 -122.18 -42.01 -2.45
CA GLU A 231 -122.64 -40.89 -1.58
C GLU A 231 -121.65 -40.02 -0.75
N ASN A 232 -120.32 -40.25 -0.65
CA ASN A 232 -119.47 -39.54 0.35
C ASN A 232 -118.13 -38.92 -0.13
N ARG A 233 -117.95 -37.58 -0.04
CA ARG A 233 -116.67 -36.84 -0.26
C ARG A 233 -116.74 -35.35 0.19
N ASN A 234 -115.73 -34.78 0.89
CA ASN A 234 -115.33 -33.33 0.81
C ASN A 234 -114.12 -32.79 1.65
N ILE A 235 -114.12 -32.92 2.98
CA ILE A 235 -113.95 -31.77 3.92
C ILE A 235 -112.53 -31.12 4.16
N ILE A 236 -111.41 -31.80 3.94
CA ILE A 236 -110.18 -31.77 4.80
C ILE A 236 -109.23 -30.51 4.81
N ARG A 237 -109.47 -29.39 4.09
CA ARG A 237 -108.36 -28.60 3.45
C ARG A 237 -108.00 -27.16 3.97
N ALA A 238 -107.73 -26.87 5.26
CA ALA A 238 -107.72 -25.43 5.71
C ALA A 238 -106.60 -24.83 6.63
N ILE A 239 -105.52 -25.50 7.06
CA ILE A 239 -104.79 -25.08 8.30
C ILE A 239 -103.30 -24.59 8.19
N GLU A 240 -102.56 -24.78 7.10
CA GLU A 240 -101.07 -24.91 7.18
C GLU A 240 -100.13 -23.67 6.98
N GLU A 241 -100.60 -22.44 6.71
CA GLU A 241 -99.75 -21.44 5.98
C GLU A 241 -98.83 -20.47 6.79
N GLN A 242 -99.05 -20.19 8.09
CA GLN A 242 -98.62 -18.91 8.71
C GLN A 242 -97.18 -18.75 9.31
N GLN A 243 -96.30 -19.78 9.34
CA GLN A 243 -95.16 -19.82 10.30
C GLN A 243 -93.74 -19.40 9.81
N ARG A 244 -93.55 -18.72 8.67
CA ARG A 244 -92.21 -18.67 8.00
C ARG A 244 -91.42 -17.34 7.89
N GLU A 245 -91.90 -16.18 8.35
CA GLU A 245 -91.33 -14.87 7.91
C GLU A 245 -90.41 -14.09 8.87
N GLU A 246 -90.21 -14.49 10.14
CA GLU A 246 -89.66 -13.57 11.18
C GLU A 246 -88.12 -13.51 11.36
N ASP A 247 -87.32 -14.44 10.80
CA ASP A 247 -85.93 -14.67 11.29
C ASP A 247 -84.79 -13.85 10.63
N ASP A 248 -84.99 -13.21 9.48
CA ASP A 248 -83.86 -12.79 8.58
C ASP A 248 -83.21 -11.40 8.84
N GLU A 249 -83.76 -10.53 9.69
CA GLU A 249 -83.30 -9.12 9.76
C GLU A 249 -82.06 -8.84 10.62
N LYS A 250 -81.72 -9.71 11.59
CA LYS A 250 -80.80 -9.36 12.70
C LYS A 250 -79.32 -9.25 12.30
N ILE A 251 -78.89 -9.82 11.17
CA ILE A 251 -77.46 -10.01 10.85
C ILE A 251 -76.78 -8.77 10.22
N ARG A 252 -77.53 -7.79 9.68
CA ARG A 252 -76.95 -6.72 8.83
C ARG A 252 -76.23 -5.57 9.55
N LYS A 253 -76.37 -5.39 10.87
CA LYS A 253 -75.92 -4.16 11.57
C LYS A 253 -74.43 -4.14 12.01
N PHE A 254 -73.75 -5.29 12.12
CA PHE A 254 -72.43 -5.37 12.79
C PHE A 254 -71.21 -4.92 11.95
N VAL A 255 -71.31 -4.86 10.63
CA VAL A 255 -70.13 -4.69 9.74
C VAL A 255 -69.67 -3.23 9.60
N LYS A 256 -70.53 -2.24 9.89
CA LYS A 256 -70.28 -0.83 9.53
C LYS A 256 -69.33 -0.08 10.47
N ALA A 257 -69.12 -0.55 11.71
CA ALA A 257 -68.36 0.18 12.74
C ALA A 257 -66.83 0.04 12.64
N LYS A 258 -66.30 -1.01 11.99
CA LYS A 258 -64.86 -1.36 12.06
C LYS A 258 -63.94 -0.56 11.12
N LYS A 259 -64.46 0.42 10.37
CA LYS A 259 -63.71 1.17 9.32
C LYS A 259 -63.18 2.55 9.76
N GLY A 260 -63.59 3.10 10.91
CA GLY A 260 -63.22 4.47 11.32
C GLY A 260 -61.86 4.64 12.02
N LEU A 261 -61.38 3.61 12.72
CA LEU A 261 -60.18 3.70 13.58
C LEU A 261 -58.83 3.75 12.82
N ALA A 262 -58.83 3.67 11.49
CA ALA A 262 -57.61 3.59 10.68
C ALA A 262 -57.05 4.96 10.22
N ASN A 263 -57.81 6.06 10.32
CA ASN A 263 -57.37 7.37 9.79
C ASN A 263 -56.60 8.26 10.78
N ILE A 264 -56.82 8.14 12.09
CA ILE A 264 -56.21 9.02 13.11
C ILE A 264 -54.68 8.81 13.24
N ARG A 265 -54.13 7.71 12.71
CA ARG A 265 -52.69 7.39 12.77
C ARG A 265 -51.81 8.02 11.69
N ARG A 266 -52.35 8.80 10.73
CA ARG A 266 -51.54 9.47 9.69
C ARG A 266 -51.33 10.97 9.87
N GLU A 267 -52.01 11.61 10.81
CA GLU A 267 -51.92 13.08 11.01
C GLU A 267 -50.86 13.50 12.05
N LYS A 268 -50.40 12.60 12.94
CA LYS A 268 -49.45 12.95 14.01
C LYS A 268 -47.97 12.98 13.60
N ASP A 269 -47.59 12.45 12.43
CA ASP A 269 -46.20 12.43 11.96
C ASP A 269 -45.82 13.68 11.12
N ALA A 270 -46.69 14.70 11.06
CA ALA A 270 -46.55 15.84 10.13
C ALA A 270 -46.08 17.17 10.75
N GLU A 271 -46.15 17.37 12.08
CA GLU A 271 -45.81 18.66 12.72
C GLU A 271 -44.50 18.68 13.52
N THR A 272 -43.76 17.57 13.58
CA THR A 272 -42.39 17.50 14.14
C THR A 272 -41.34 18.27 13.31
N TYR A 273 -41.77 19.01 12.28
CA TYR A 273 -40.97 19.99 11.53
C TYR A 273 -41.02 21.43 12.09
N LYS A 274 -41.96 21.78 12.97
CA LYS A 274 -42.04 23.15 13.55
C LYS A 274 -41.03 23.40 14.69
N LEU A 275 -40.41 22.36 15.26
CA LEU A 275 -39.48 22.47 16.39
C LEU A 275 -38.01 22.78 16.00
N MET A 276 -37.73 23.08 14.72
CA MET A 276 -36.37 23.22 14.18
C MET A 276 -35.97 24.64 13.77
N GLU A 277 -36.90 25.62 13.74
CA GLU A 277 -36.59 27.02 13.38
C GLU A 277 -36.22 27.91 14.57
N GLU A 278 -36.77 27.66 15.77
CA GLU A 278 -36.54 28.42 17.02
C GLU A 278 -35.07 28.37 17.53
N ARG A 279 -34.18 27.67 16.83
CA ARG A 279 -32.74 27.59 17.12
C ARG A 279 -31.89 28.56 16.27
N LYS A 280 -32.45 29.14 15.19
CA LYS A 280 -31.70 30.04 14.28
C LYS A 280 -31.81 31.52 14.66
N GLU A 281 -32.92 31.97 15.24
CA GLU A 281 -33.15 33.39 15.54
C GLU A 281 -32.30 33.93 16.71
N ARG A 282 -31.83 33.06 17.61
CA ARG A 282 -30.96 33.44 18.74
C ARG A 282 -29.53 33.83 18.35
N ILE A 283 -29.09 33.56 17.12
CA ILE A 283 -27.75 33.90 16.63
C ILE A 283 -27.75 35.24 15.86
N PHE A 284 -28.90 35.67 15.34
CA PHE A 284 -29.03 36.87 14.52
C PHE A 284 -29.02 38.17 15.34
N ASN A 285 -29.58 38.15 16.55
CA ASN A 285 -29.77 39.37 17.36
C ASN A 285 -28.53 39.78 18.19
N PHE A 286 -27.54 38.90 18.39
CA PHE A 286 -26.32 39.22 19.17
C PHE A 286 -25.22 39.94 18.35
N LEU A 287 -25.34 39.97 17.02
CA LEU A 287 -24.36 40.58 16.11
C LEU A 287 -24.73 42.01 15.65
N ASN A 288 -25.97 42.44 15.92
CA ASN A 288 -26.47 43.77 15.52
C ASN A 288 -26.28 44.86 16.58
N GLU A 289 -26.07 44.50 17.85
CA GLU A 289 -25.92 45.46 18.96
C GLU A 289 -24.47 45.98 19.14
N LEU A 290 -23.47 45.34 18.52
CA LEU A 290 -22.05 45.69 18.67
C LEU A 290 -21.50 46.71 17.64
N ASN A 291 -22.26 47.08 16.61
CA ASN A 291 -21.75 47.84 15.45
C ASN A 291 -22.29 49.27 15.27
N ARG A 292 -23.16 49.79 16.16
CA ARG A 292 -23.67 51.18 16.06
C ARG A 292 -23.94 51.87 17.42
N LYS A 293 -22.88 52.29 18.12
CA LYS A 293 -22.81 53.54 18.93
C LYS A 293 -21.44 53.73 19.63
N LYS A 294 -20.95 55.00 19.64
CA LYS A 294 -19.71 55.55 20.27
C LYS A 294 -18.40 55.30 19.48
N LEU A 295 -17.50 56.27 19.23
CA LEU A 295 -17.39 57.73 19.50
C LEU A 295 -16.85 58.40 18.20
N ASP A 296 -17.29 59.58 17.72
CA ASP A 296 -17.22 60.99 18.17
C ASP A 296 -15.95 61.74 17.68
N ASN A 297 -16.16 62.88 17.02
CA ASN A 297 -15.14 63.86 16.59
C ASN A 297 -15.24 65.10 17.51
N GLU A 298 -14.13 65.65 18.01
CA GLU A 298 -14.02 67.05 18.49
C GLU A 298 -12.54 67.38 18.78
N ASP A 299 -11.99 68.42 18.13
CA ASP A 299 -10.53 68.65 18.08
C ASP A 299 -10.15 70.16 17.95
N GLU A 300 -10.84 71.06 18.66
CA GLU A 300 -10.68 72.53 18.52
C GLU A 300 -10.66 73.33 19.84
N LEU A 301 -9.60 73.23 20.67
CA LEU A 301 -9.45 74.15 21.83
C LEU A 301 -8.02 74.44 22.36
N ILE A 302 -7.01 74.63 21.50
CA ILE A 302 -5.65 75.02 21.92
C ILE A 302 -5.06 76.14 21.03
N ALA A 303 -5.42 77.40 21.28
CA ALA A 303 -4.81 78.57 20.60
C ALA A 303 -5.03 79.91 21.36
N ARG A 304 -4.21 80.25 22.37
CA ARG A 304 -4.27 81.61 22.99
C ARG A 304 -2.97 82.19 23.64
N ASP A 305 -1.89 81.44 23.83
CA ASP A 305 -0.85 81.80 24.86
C ASP A 305 0.52 82.32 24.36
N ILE A 306 0.67 82.90 23.15
CA ILE A 306 2.02 83.24 22.60
C ILE A 306 2.28 84.76 22.41
N ALA A 307 1.27 85.63 22.57
CA ALA A 307 1.39 87.06 22.25
C ALA A 307 2.07 87.96 23.31
N GLU A 308 2.35 87.46 24.52
CA GLU A 308 2.75 88.31 25.67
C GLU A 308 4.29 88.38 25.89
N ALA A 309 5.08 87.58 25.17
CA ALA A 309 6.51 87.37 25.46
C ALA A 309 7.49 88.35 24.78
N GLU A 310 7.03 89.29 23.94
CA GLU A 310 7.94 90.11 23.11
C GLU A 310 8.32 91.48 23.72
N ALA A 311 7.62 91.94 24.75
CA ALA A 311 7.83 93.28 25.34
C ALA A 311 9.12 93.44 26.16
N GLU A 312 9.72 92.34 26.65
CA GLU A 312 10.87 92.38 27.58
C GLU A 312 12.22 92.74 26.91
N LYS A 313 12.33 92.62 25.57
CA LYS A 313 13.63 92.72 24.87
C LYS A 313 14.26 94.13 24.85
N VAL A 314 13.49 95.19 25.08
CA VAL A 314 13.93 96.59 24.85
C VAL A 314 14.77 97.17 26.00
N GLN A 315 14.68 96.63 27.21
CA GLN A 315 15.46 97.11 28.37
C GLN A 315 16.95 96.69 28.32
N ALA A 316 17.27 95.54 27.70
CA ALA A 316 18.56 94.88 27.82
C ALA A 316 19.72 95.48 26.98
N GLU A 317 19.49 96.56 26.23
CA GLU A 317 20.52 97.11 25.33
C GLU A 317 21.38 98.22 25.97
N LYS A 318 20.85 98.97 26.93
CA LYS A 318 21.54 100.16 27.48
C LYS A 318 22.71 99.83 28.42
N GLU A 319 22.67 98.71 29.14
CA GLU A 319 23.83 98.21 29.92
C GLU A 319 25.05 97.81 29.05
N LYS A 320 24.84 97.58 27.74
CA LYS A 320 25.88 96.98 26.89
C LYS A 320 26.98 97.95 26.45
N GLU A 321 26.85 99.26 26.67
CA GLU A 321 27.83 100.24 26.18
C GLU A 321 28.89 100.61 27.21
N GLU A 322 28.52 100.82 28.48
CA GLU A 322 29.49 101.19 29.53
C GLU A 322 30.50 100.07 29.81
N ARG A 323 30.05 98.80 29.76
CA ARG A 323 30.91 97.61 29.86
C ARG A 323 31.96 97.50 28.73
N ARG A 324 31.88 98.32 27.66
CA ARG A 324 32.87 98.32 26.56
C ARG A 324 34.07 99.21 26.86
N LYS A 325 33.88 100.35 27.51
CA LYS A 325 34.97 101.33 27.76
C LYS A 325 35.99 100.83 28.79
N ALA A 326 35.54 100.17 29.87
CA ALA A 326 36.45 99.62 30.88
C ALA A 326 37.38 98.54 30.31
N LYS A 327 36.84 97.65 29.46
CA LYS A 327 37.59 96.54 28.86
C LYS A 327 38.73 96.95 27.92
N ILE A 328 38.69 98.15 27.34
CA ILE A 328 39.72 98.59 26.39
C ILE A 328 41.05 98.90 27.10
N LYS A 329 41.02 99.42 28.34
CA LYS A 329 42.25 99.73 29.10
C LYS A 329 42.96 98.48 29.64
N GLU A 330 42.20 97.51 30.13
CA GLU A 330 42.70 96.21 30.59
C GLU A 330 43.42 95.43 29.47
N ILE A 331 43.05 95.68 28.21
CA ILE A 331 43.66 95.06 27.03
C ILE A 331 45.04 95.65 26.70
N GLU A 332 45.36 96.90 27.06
CA GLU A 332 46.65 97.51 26.73
C GLU A 332 47.78 97.06 27.67
N GLU A 333 47.54 97.00 28.97
CA GLU A 333 48.53 96.53 29.95
C GLU A 333 48.85 95.03 29.78
N TYR A 334 47.87 94.24 29.31
CA TYR A 334 48.08 92.85 28.89
C TYR A 334 49.03 92.72 27.68
N ARG A 335 49.03 93.68 26.74
CA ARG A 335 49.87 93.61 25.52
C ARG A 335 51.36 93.75 25.82
N ASP A 336 51.74 94.59 26.76
CA ASP A 336 53.16 94.82 27.06
C ASP A 336 53.81 93.67 27.84
N ALA A 337 53.06 93.00 28.73
CA ALA A 337 53.50 91.78 29.40
C ALA A 337 53.73 90.63 28.38
N VAL A 338 52.92 90.56 27.33
CA VAL A 338 53.03 89.58 26.24
C VAL A 338 54.32 89.77 25.42
N VAL A 339 54.82 91.00 25.26
CA VAL A 339 56.05 91.25 24.47
C VAL A 339 57.32 90.77 25.18
N LYS A 340 57.44 90.88 26.50
CA LYS A 340 58.64 90.38 27.22
C LYS A 340 58.79 88.86 27.20
N TYR A 341 57.71 88.12 26.94
CA TYR A 341 57.72 86.69 26.59
C TYR A 341 58.37 86.37 25.22
N SER A 342 58.95 87.34 24.50
CA SER A 342 59.37 87.17 23.09
C SER A 342 60.80 86.66 22.85
N ASN A 343 61.70 86.66 23.85
CA ASN A 343 63.00 85.97 23.75
C ASN A 343 62.89 84.43 23.75
N LYS A 344 61.67 83.91 23.79
CA LYS A 344 61.29 82.53 23.48
C LYS A 344 61.60 82.11 22.03
N LYS A 345 62.46 82.80 21.26
CA LYS A 345 62.72 82.48 19.83
C LYS A 345 63.41 81.14 19.60
N GLU A 346 64.27 80.70 20.52
CA GLU A 346 64.97 79.41 20.40
C GLU A 346 64.16 78.25 20.99
N HIS A 347 63.58 78.43 22.17
CA HIS A 347 62.55 77.49 22.67
C HIS A 347 61.40 77.34 21.67
N LYS A 348 60.83 78.42 21.09
CA LYS A 348 59.84 78.31 20.00
C LYS A 348 60.37 77.63 18.74
N LYS A 349 61.69 77.55 18.48
CA LYS A 349 62.24 76.77 17.36
C LYS A 349 62.35 75.28 17.72
N GLN A 350 62.76 74.97 18.94
CA GLN A 350 62.82 73.61 19.48
C GLN A 350 61.40 73.02 19.60
N GLU A 351 60.51 73.72 20.32
CA GLU A 351 59.08 73.44 20.45
C GLU A 351 58.40 73.30 19.07
N LYS A 352 58.79 74.08 18.05
CA LYS A 352 58.28 73.92 16.68
C LYS A 352 58.77 72.65 16.00
N LYS A 353 60.04 72.27 16.16
CA LYS A 353 60.55 71.00 15.61
C LYS A 353 59.87 69.80 16.27
N GLU A 354 59.76 69.82 17.60
CA GLU A 354 59.06 68.78 18.37
C GLU A 354 57.55 68.77 18.05
N ALA A 355 56.92 69.92 17.84
CA ALA A 355 55.54 70.02 17.36
C ALA A 355 55.39 69.52 15.91
N GLU A 356 56.35 69.78 15.03
CA GLU A 356 56.35 69.25 13.65
C GLU A 356 56.59 67.73 13.62
N GLU A 357 57.43 67.19 14.50
CA GLU A 357 57.69 65.76 14.63
C GLU A 357 56.50 65.03 15.25
N THR A 358 55.89 65.58 16.30
CA THR A 358 54.64 65.05 16.86
C THR A 358 53.46 65.18 15.89
N LEU A 359 53.37 66.27 15.10
CA LEU A 359 52.39 66.39 14.01
C LEU A 359 52.64 65.36 12.90
N LYS A 360 53.89 65.13 12.49
CA LYS A 360 54.26 64.06 11.52
C LYS A 360 53.94 62.68 12.08
N ALA A 361 54.13 62.45 13.39
CA ALA A 361 53.76 61.22 14.07
C ALA A 361 52.24 61.04 14.14
N LEU A 362 51.49 62.10 14.45
CA LEU A 362 50.03 62.11 14.49
C LEU A 362 49.43 61.83 13.10
N ILE A 363 49.94 62.47 12.05
CA ILE A 363 49.53 62.21 10.66
C ILE A 363 49.82 60.76 10.26
N LYS A 364 50.98 60.20 10.64
CA LYS A 364 51.29 58.79 10.39
C LYS A 364 50.39 57.84 11.19
N ALA A 365 50.07 58.16 12.44
CA ALA A 365 49.18 57.38 13.29
C ALA A 365 47.74 57.39 12.75
N ASP A 366 47.24 58.54 12.33
CA ASP A 366 45.91 58.68 11.70
C ASP A 366 45.85 57.94 10.36
N GLN A 367 46.89 58.03 9.52
CA GLN A 367 46.99 57.23 8.30
C GLN A 367 47.01 55.71 8.57
N LEU A 368 47.65 55.25 9.65
CA LEU A 368 47.63 53.85 10.06
C LEU A 368 46.25 53.44 10.60
N PHE A 369 45.61 54.29 11.40
CA PHE A 369 44.26 54.09 11.90
C PHE A 369 43.24 53.94 10.76
N TRP A 370 43.25 54.84 9.78
CA TRP A 370 42.37 54.76 8.61
C TRP A 370 42.65 53.56 7.71
N LYS A 371 43.90 53.08 7.63
CA LYS A 371 44.23 51.81 6.95
C LYS A 371 43.65 50.62 7.71
N HIS A 372 43.88 50.54 9.01
CA HIS A 372 43.38 49.47 9.86
C HIS A 372 41.84 49.40 9.87
N GLU A 373 41.15 50.54 9.92
CA GLU A 373 39.68 50.57 9.89
C GLU A 373 39.14 50.16 8.50
N LYS A 374 39.84 50.50 7.41
CA LYS A 374 39.52 49.99 6.06
C LYS A 374 39.75 48.48 5.94
N GLU A 375 40.85 47.95 6.46
CA GLU A 375 41.13 46.50 6.48
C GLU A 375 40.08 45.73 7.31
N LYS A 376 39.64 46.31 8.43
CA LYS A 376 38.57 45.77 9.27
C LYS A 376 37.22 45.77 8.54
N GLN A 377 36.89 46.85 7.81
CA GLN A 377 35.70 46.89 6.96
C GLN A 377 35.78 45.86 5.83
N GLN A 378 36.93 45.73 5.15
CA GLN A 378 37.15 44.71 4.12
C GLN A 378 36.95 43.30 4.65
N LYS A 379 37.55 42.95 5.80
CA LYS A 379 37.35 41.65 6.47
C LYS A 379 35.88 41.40 6.81
N ALA A 380 35.19 42.39 7.39
CA ALA A 380 33.76 42.27 7.69
C ALA A 380 32.89 42.09 6.44
N ASP A 381 33.25 42.72 5.31
CA ASP A 381 32.55 42.54 4.03
C ASP A 381 32.91 41.24 3.32
N GLU A 382 34.11 40.72 3.51
CA GLU A 382 34.52 39.37 3.10
C GLU A 382 33.76 38.30 3.90
N GLU A 383 33.66 38.44 5.23
CA GLU A 383 32.86 37.56 6.09
C GLU A 383 31.37 37.57 5.71
N LYS A 384 30.79 38.74 5.40
CA LYS A 384 29.43 38.85 4.84
C LYS A 384 29.29 38.13 3.50
N LYS A 385 30.27 38.26 2.59
CA LYS A 385 30.26 37.54 1.31
C LYS A 385 30.37 36.04 1.52
N MET A 386 31.24 35.57 2.41
CA MET A 386 31.42 34.15 2.72
C MET A 386 30.17 33.53 3.36
N THR A 387 29.53 34.24 4.30
CA THR A 387 28.24 33.79 4.88
C THR A 387 27.13 33.81 3.84
N GLN A 388 27.08 34.82 2.95
CA GLN A 388 26.13 34.87 1.84
C GLN A 388 26.33 33.72 0.84
N THR A 389 27.57 33.40 0.43
CA THR A 389 27.84 32.27 -0.48
C THR A 389 27.51 30.94 0.15
N PHE A 390 27.80 30.76 1.45
CA PHE A 390 27.40 29.57 2.21
C PHE A 390 25.87 29.41 2.29
N ILE A 391 25.12 30.49 2.53
CA ILE A 391 23.65 30.46 2.51
C ILE A 391 23.13 30.11 1.10
N ILE A 392 23.73 30.66 0.04
CA ILE A 392 23.39 30.33 -1.35
C ILE A 392 23.67 28.84 -1.65
N GLN A 393 24.79 28.30 -1.18
CA GLN A 393 25.12 26.87 -1.30
C GLN A 393 24.07 26.01 -0.59
N GLN A 394 23.71 26.31 0.65
CA GLN A 394 22.65 25.57 1.37
C GLN A 394 21.28 25.67 0.69
N ILE A 395 20.93 26.80 0.06
CA ILE A 395 19.71 26.95 -0.72
C ILE A 395 19.77 26.07 -1.99
N ALA A 396 20.92 26.02 -2.66
CA ALA A 396 21.13 25.18 -3.83
C ALA A 396 21.04 23.68 -3.48
N GLU A 397 21.71 23.24 -2.41
CA GLU A 397 21.63 21.87 -1.88
C GLU A 397 20.18 21.48 -1.55
N LYS A 398 19.47 22.30 -0.76
CA LYS A 398 18.05 22.05 -0.44
C LYS A 398 17.17 21.97 -1.69
N LYS A 399 17.46 22.77 -2.72
CA LYS A 399 16.74 22.74 -4.00
C LYS A 399 17.05 21.50 -4.82
N VAL A 400 18.26 20.95 -4.75
CA VAL A 400 18.62 19.66 -5.38
C VAL A 400 17.92 18.52 -4.64
N ASN A 401 18.05 18.45 -3.31
CA ASN A 401 17.43 17.40 -2.50
C ASN A 401 15.90 17.40 -2.63
N LEU A 402 15.26 18.56 -2.75
CA LEU A 402 13.81 18.65 -2.98
C LEU A 402 13.41 18.14 -4.37
N LYS A 403 14.22 18.38 -5.41
CA LYS A 403 13.98 17.79 -6.73
C LYS A 403 14.13 16.28 -6.71
N GLU A 404 15.20 15.79 -6.09
CA GLU A 404 15.46 14.35 -5.92
C GLU A 404 14.30 13.67 -5.15
N GLN A 405 13.79 14.29 -4.08
CA GLN A 405 12.58 13.81 -3.39
C GLN A 405 11.36 13.74 -4.30
N VAL A 406 11.09 14.79 -5.09
CA VAL A 406 9.96 14.79 -6.05
C VAL A 406 10.16 13.76 -7.16
N GLU A 407 11.39 13.55 -7.64
CA GLU A 407 11.72 12.53 -8.64
C GLU A 407 11.56 11.12 -8.07
N ASN A 408 11.99 10.87 -6.84
CA ASN A 408 11.78 9.62 -6.10
C ASN A 408 10.30 9.34 -5.82
N ASP A 409 9.51 10.35 -5.44
CA ASP A 409 8.06 10.22 -5.25
C ASP A 409 7.35 9.87 -6.57
N LEU A 410 7.76 10.51 -7.67
CA LEU A 410 7.26 10.20 -9.02
C LEU A 410 7.65 8.80 -9.49
N GLU A 411 8.87 8.35 -9.18
CA GLU A 411 9.34 6.99 -9.47
C GLU A 411 8.56 5.95 -8.66
N TYR A 412 8.41 6.15 -7.35
CA TYR A 412 7.58 5.32 -6.48
C TYR A 412 6.11 5.21 -6.97
N HIS A 413 5.54 6.31 -7.46
CA HIS A 413 4.21 6.29 -8.07
C HIS A 413 4.18 5.46 -9.36
N ARG A 414 5.18 5.60 -10.24
CA ARG A 414 5.31 4.78 -11.46
C ARG A 414 5.45 3.29 -11.14
N GLU A 415 6.32 2.94 -10.19
CA GLU A 415 6.50 1.55 -9.72
C GLU A 415 5.20 0.98 -9.12
N THR A 416 4.48 1.77 -8.33
CA THR A 416 3.18 1.38 -7.77
C THR A 416 2.15 1.10 -8.88
N GLU A 417 2.16 1.90 -9.95
CA GLU A 417 1.26 1.75 -11.10
C GLU A 417 1.64 0.54 -11.97
N THR A 418 2.93 0.29 -12.23
CA THR A 418 3.38 -0.91 -12.96
C THR A 418 3.05 -2.19 -12.17
N LEU A 419 3.29 -2.21 -10.86
CA LEU A 419 2.91 -3.31 -9.95
C LEU A 419 1.40 -3.56 -9.95
N ALA A 420 0.58 -2.51 -10.00
CA ALA A 420 -0.88 -2.63 -10.09
C ALA A 420 -1.33 -3.20 -11.45
N LEU A 421 -0.69 -2.79 -12.54
CA LEU A 421 -0.94 -3.34 -13.88
C LEU A 421 -0.54 -4.81 -13.98
N GLU A 422 0.56 -5.22 -13.36
CA GLU A 422 0.99 -6.62 -13.28
C GLU A 422 0.00 -7.48 -12.48
N LYS A 423 -0.41 -7.04 -11.29
CA LYS A 423 -1.43 -7.74 -10.48
C LYS A 423 -2.78 -7.89 -11.20
N GLU A 424 -3.20 -6.90 -11.98
CA GLU A 424 -4.43 -7.03 -12.80
C GLU A 424 -4.21 -7.92 -14.05
N LYS A 425 -2.98 -8.06 -14.58
CA LYS A 425 -2.65 -9.07 -15.60
C LYS A 425 -2.72 -10.49 -15.02
N GLU A 426 -2.12 -10.71 -13.84
CA GLU A 426 -2.19 -11.98 -13.09
C GLU A 426 -3.65 -12.35 -12.79
N PHE A 427 -4.43 -11.41 -12.25
CA PHE A 427 -5.85 -11.59 -12.00
C PHE A 427 -6.63 -11.96 -13.29
N LYS A 428 -6.33 -11.31 -14.43
CA LYS A 428 -6.94 -11.64 -15.74
C LYS A 428 -6.48 -12.98 -16.31
N GLN A 429 -5.31 -13.49 -15.95
CA GLN A 429 -4.89 -14.86 -16.28
C GLN A 429 -5.70 -15.87 -15.46
N TYR A 430 -5.64 -15.75 -14.13
CA TYR A 430 -6.42 -16.57 -13.20
C TYR A 430 -7.92 -16.59 -13.52
N ALA A 431 -8.53 -15.42 -13.76
CA ALA A 431 -9.94 -15.32 -14.07
C ALA A 431 -10.31 -15.99 -15.41
N ARG A 432 -9.40 -15.99 -16.41
CA ARG A 432 -9.61 -16.72 -17.68
C ARG A 432 -9.59 -18.23 -17.46
N GLU A 433 -8.63 -18.75 -16.70
CA GLU A 433 -8.53 -20.18 -16.36
C GLU A 433 -9.79 -20.67 -15.61
N VAL A 434 -10.25 -19.89 -14.62
CA VAL A 434 -11.50 -20.19 -13.90
C VAL A 434 -12.71 -20.13 -14.82
N ILE A 435 -12.81 -19.12 -15.69
CA ILE A 435 -13.91 -19.03 -16.68
C ILE A 435 -13.88 -20.19 -17.67
N GLU A 436 -12.69 -20.66 -18.10
CA GLU A 436 -12.56 -21.79 -19.03
C GLU A 436 -12.91 -23.14 -18.36
N SER A 437 -12.58 -23.31 -17.08
CA SER A 437 -12.98 -24.52 -16.33
C SER A 437 -14.48 -24.54 -16.01
N GLU A 438 -15.07 -23.41 -15.61
CA GLU A 438 -16.49 -23.30 -15.29
C GLU A 438 -17.39 -23.28 -16.54
N SER A 439 -16.90 -22.85 -17.71
CA SER A 439 -17.65 -22.91 -18.98
C SER A 439 -17.82 -24.34 -19.50
N LYS A 440 -16.84 -25.22 -19.26
CA LYS A 440 -16.94 -26.66 -19.51
C LYS A 440 -17.96 -27.34 -18.59
N SER A 441 -18.18 -26.77 -17.39
CA SER A 441 -19.11 -27.32 -16.40
C SER A 441 -20.51 -26.70 -16.41
N THR A 442 -20.68 -25.46 -16.86
CA THR A 442 -21.91 -24.67 -16.66
C THR A 442 -22.16 -23.69 -17.80
N ASN A 443 -23.43 -23.47 -18.13
CA ASN A 443 -23.83 -22.43 -19.08
C ASN A 443 -23.93 -21.03 -18.42
N ASN A 444 -24.00 -20.96 -17.08
CA ASN A 444 -24.29 -19.74 -16.32
C ASN A 444 -23.02 -18.96 -15.93
N ILE A 445 -22.19 -18.66 -16.93
CA ILE A 445 -20.86 -18.01 -16.78
C ILE A 445 -20.99 -16.48 -16.59
N TYR A 446 -22.17 -15.90 -16.86
CA TYR A 446 -22.43 -14.45 -16.82
C TYR A 446 -21.94 -13.73 -15.53
N PRO A 447 -22.11 -14.26 -14.30
CA PRO A 447 -21.56 -13.63 -13.09
C PRO A 447 -20.05 -13.40 -13.16
N LEU A 448 -19.29 -14.39 -13.65
CA LEU A 448 -17.83 -14.33 -13.76
C LEU A 448 -17.40 -13.29 -14.80
N LEU A 449 -18.01 -13.32 -15.99
CA LEU A 449 -17.77 -12.32 -17.06
C LEU A 449 -18.07 -10.90 -16.57
N ARG A 450 -19.16 -10.74 -15.81
CA ARG A 450 -19.54 -9.48 -15.19
C ARG A 450 -18.49 -9.00 -14.19
N ALA A 451 -18.01 -9.87 -13.30
CA ALA A 451 -16.97 -9.53 -12.32
C ALA A 451 -15.66 -9.10 -13.00
N VAL A 452 -15.19 -9.82 -14.03
CA VAL A 452 -13.97 -9.44 -14.78
C VAL A 452 -14.12 -8.08 -15.43
N LYS A 453 -15.26 -7.80 -16.09
CA LYS A 453 -15.51 -6.56 -16.85
C LYS A 453 -15.43 -5.28 -16.01
N PHE A 454 -15.72 -5.32 -14.71
CA PHE A 454 -15.81 -4.11 -13.89
C PHE A 454 -14.47 -3.52 -13.41
N GLY A 455 -13.33 -4.19 -13.63
CA GLY A 455 -12.02 -3.68 -13.22
C GLY A 455 -11.80 -3.66 -11.68
N PRO A 456 -10.61 -3.25 -11.22
CA PRO A 456 -10.36 -2.95 -9.82
C PRO A 456 -11.08 -1.67 -9.39
N GLY A 457 -11.66 -1.69 -8.18
CA GLY A 457 -12.53 -0.62 -7.66
C GLY A 457 -14.00 -0.83 -8.02
N GLY A 458 -14.89 -0.81 -7.02
CA GLY A 458 -16.33 -1.05 -7.17
C GLY A 458 -17.13 0.07 -7.85
N GLY A 459 -16.47 0.96 -8.59
CA GLY A 459 -17.03 2.19 -9.12
C GLY A 459 -17.86 2.05 -10.39
N ARG A 460 -18.56 3.15 -10.76
CA ARG A 460 -19.40 3.21 -11.97
C ARG A 460 -18.81 4.02 -13.13
N GLY A 461 -17.71 4.77 -12.94
CA GLY A 461 -17.06 5.59 -13.97
C GLY A 461 -16.36 4.81 -15.09
N LEU A 462 -15.67 5.49 -16.01
CA LEU A 462 -14.79 4.78 -16.96
C LEU A 462 -13.55 4.23 -16.21
N PRO A 463 -13.03 3.06 -16.60
CA PRO A 463 -11.78 2.55 -16.03
C PRO A 463 -10.58 3.33 -16.58
N PHE A 464 -9.69 3.80 -15.70
CA PHE A 464 -8.45 4.46 -16.11
C PHE A 464 -7.41 3.41 -16.54
N ALA A 465 -7.20 3.25 -17.84
CA ALA A 465 -6.26 2.26 -18.39
C ALA A 465 -4.81 2.48 -17.91
N GLU A 466 -4.38 3.73 -17.81
CA GLU A 466 -3.05 4.14 -17.34
C GLU A 466 -2.84 3.80 -15.87
N ARG A 467 -3.85 4.07 -15.03
CA ARG A 467 -3.79 3.88 -13.56
C ARG A 467 -4.31 2.52 -13.11
N GLY A 468 -3.68 1.45 -13.59
CA GLY A 468 -3.97 0.07 -13.15
C GLY A 468 -5.37 -0.45 -13.52
N GLY A 469 -6.11 0.23 -14.40
CA GLY A 469 -7.50 -0.10 -14.70
C GLY A 469 -8.50 0.33 -13.63
N ILE A 470 -8.10 1.13 -12.63
CA ILE A 470 -8.95 1.52 -11.50
C ILE A 470 -10.21 2.22 -12.01
N ARG A 471 -11.35 1.80 -11.47
CA ARG A 471 -12.68 2.32 -11.82
C ARG A 471 -13.23 3.22 -10.70
N PRO A 472 -13.21 4.55 -10.87
CA PRO A 472 -13.68 5.48 -9.85
C PRO A 472 -15.17 5.31 -9.53
N SER A 473 -15.52 5.50 -8.27
CA SER A 473 -16.92 5.57 -7.82
C SER A 473 -17.68 6.77 -8.40
N TYR A 474 -16.96 7.84 -8.78
CA TYR A 474 -17.52 9.09 -9.30
C TYR A 474 -16.70 9.57 -10.51
N GLN A 475 -17.35 10.10 -11.54
CA GLN A 475 -16.68 10.99 -12.51
C GLN A 475 -16.78 12.41 -11.98
N SER A 476 -15.70 12.96 -11.43
CA SER A 476 -15.46 14.40 -11.56
C SER A 476 -15.16 14.70 -13.03
N ARG A 477 -15.56 15.89 -13.51
CA ARG A 477 -15.19 16.38 -14.84
C ARG A 477 -13.84 17.09 -14.85
N ASP A 478 -13.24 17.24 -13.67
CA ASP A 478 -12.07 18.06 -13.40
C ASP A 478 -10.79 17.20 -13.42
N PHE A 479 -9.77 17.70 -14.10
CA PHE A 479 -8.48 17.04 -14.31
C PHE A 479 -7.76 16.62 -13.02
N TYR A 480 -8.04 17.30 -11.89
CA TYR A 480 -7.35 17.11 -10.61
C TYR A 480 -7.79 15.87 -9.80
N GLY A 481 -8.82 15.13 -10.24
CA GLY A 481 -9.19 13.86 -9.61
C GLY A 481 -9.77 13.94 -8.19
N THR A 482 -10.06 15.15 -7.69
CA THR A 482 -10.58 15.39 -6.33
C THR A 482 -11.93 14.68 -6.12
N GLN A 483 -12.04 13.91 -5.04
CA GLN A 483 -13.26 13.17 -4.72
C GLN A 483 -14.33 14.11 -4.14
N LEU A 484 -15.40 14.38 -4.90
CA LEU A 484 -16.56 15.10 -4.37
C LEU A 484 -17.20 14.31 -3.21
N PRO A 485 -17.67 14.98 -2.14
CA PRO A 485 -18.38 14.32 -1.05
C PRO A 485 -19.55 13.47 -1.54
N SER A 486 -19.74 12.31 -0.90
CA SER A 486 -20.80 11.36 -1.25
C SER A 486 -22.19 11.92 -0.96
N TYR A 487 -22.75 12.68 -1.89
CA TYR A 487 -24.18 12.98 -1.93
C TYR A 487 -24.98 11.70 -2.24
N ALA A 488 -25.34 10.97 -1.19
CA ALA A 488 -26.32 9.90 -1.28
C ALA A 488 -27.68 10.52 -1.63
N SER A 489 -28.03 10.52 -2.91
CA SER A 489 -29.26 11.11 -3.46
C SER A 489 -30.52 10.35 -3.03
N ARG A 490 -30.90 10.48 -1.75
CA ARG A 490 -32.22 10.11 -1.26
C ARG A 490 -33.24 11.17 -1.68
N ARG A 491 -33.66 11.08 -2.96
CA ARG A 491 -34.84 11.63 -3.67
C ARG A 491 -34.41 12.25 -5.01
N PRO A 492 -35.22 12.11 -6.07
CA PRO A 492 -35.20 13.08 -7.16
C PRO A 492 -35.74 14.40 -6.60
N VAL A 493 -34.94 15.47 -6.70
CA VAL A 493 -35.46 16.83 -6.55
C VAL A 493 -36.07 17.18 -7.90
N GLU A 494 -37.39 17.37 -7.94
CA GLU A 494 -38.06 17.91 -9.13
C GLU A 494 -37.42 19.25 -9.50
N GLY A 495 -37.17 19.45 -10.79
CA GLY A 495 -36.31 20.54 -11.26
C GLY A 495 -36.89 21.91 -10.98
N ASP A 496 -36.48 22.52 -9.87
CA ASP A 496 -36.71 23.94 -9.63
C ASP A 496 -35.94 24.72 -10.70
N SER A 497 -36.68 25.42 -11.55
CA SER A 497 -36.15 25.92 -12.81
C SER A 497 -35.10 27.02 -12.57
N ILE A 498 -33.99 26.93 -13.31
CA ILE A 498 -32.82 27.84 -13.28
C ILE A 498 -33.18 29.33 -13.50
N GLY A 499 -34.42 29.65 -13.87
CA GLY A 499 -34.96 31.00 -13.91
C GLY A 499 -35.11 31.68 -12.53
N ARG A 500 -35.46 30.94 -11.46
CA ARG A 500 -35.79 31.58 -10.16
C ARG A 500 -34.58 32.15 -9.40
N THR A 501 -33.37 31.62 -9.61
CA THR A 501 -32.19 31.99 -8.81
C THR A 501 -31.42 33.19 -9.34
N LYS A 502 -31.68 33.66 -10.57
CA LYS A 502 -30.99 34.81 -11.17
C LYS A 502 -31.21 36.14 -10.42
N GLY A 503 -32.33 36.29 -9.70
CA GLY A 503 -32.63 37.51 -8.93
C GLY A 503 -32.03 37.55 -7.52
N ARG A 504 -31.24 36.54 -7.10
CA ARG A 504 -30.81 36.37 -5.69
C ARG A 504 -29.29 36.42 -5.46
N LEU A 505 -28.51 36.51 -6.53
CA LEU A 505 -27.12 36.92 -6.49
C LEU A 505 -27.09 38.32 -7.11
N GLY A 506 -26.71 39.33 -6.32
CA GLY A 506 -26.82 40.76 -6.67
C GLY A 506 -25.85 41.25 -7.76
N PHE A 507 -25.74 40.52 -8.86
CA PHE A 507 -25.10 41.00 -10.08
C PHE A 507 -26.13 41.76 -10.90
N MET A 508 -26.14 43.08 -10.72
CA MET A 508 -26.58 43.97 -11.81
C MET A 508 -25.56 43.83 -12.94
N TRP A 509 -26.05 43.67 -14.17
CA TRP A 509 -25.25 43.82 -15.38
C TRP A 509 -25.15 45.30 -15.75
#